data_AF-A0A4Q3UA61-F1
#
_entry.id   AF-A0A4Q3UA61-F1
#
_cell.length_a   1.000
_cell.length_b   1.000
_cell.length_c   1.000
_cell.angle_alpha   90.00
_cell.angle_beta   90.00
_cell.angle_gamma   90.00
#
_symmetry.space_group_name_H-M   'P 1'
#
loop_
_entity.id
_entity.type
_entity.pdbx_description
1 polymer ?
#
loop_
_entity_poly.entity_id
_entity_poly.type
_entity_poly.pdbx_seq_one_letter_code
_entity_poly.pdbx_strand_id
1 'polypeptide(L)'
;MNPSAPIDLKIPAAAWWRVPQMWLVVGGPLAVVIASLVTAWIAVHHADPVLDKAAFQRDRQAAMALDGQARADALIKLQPAHQARNHAASPVVPKDR
;
A
#
# COMPACT_ATOMS: atom_id res chain seq x y z
N MET A 1 -68.47 3.45 39.81
CA MET A 1 -67.64 4.11 38.77
C MET A 1 -66.48 3.18 38.48
N ASN A 2 -66.48 2.49 37.33
CA ASN A 2 -65.34 1.66 36.92
C ASN A 2 -64.30 2.57 36.24
N PRO A 3 -63.02 2.51 36.62
CA PRO A 3 -61.98 3.25 35.93
C PRO A 3 -61.77 2.65 34.53
N SER A 4 -61.82 3.50 33.50
CA SER A 4 -61.55 3.16 32.12
C SER A 4 -60.17 2.50 31.99
N ALA A 5 -60.10 1.32 31.38
CA ALA A 5 -58.84 0.64 31.12
C ALA A 5 -57.92 1.50 30.22
N PRO A 6 -56.60 1.56 30.49
CA PRO A 6 -55.68 2.26 29.61
C PRO A 6 -55.62 1.56 28.25
N ILE A 7 -55.75 2.34 27.17
CA ILE A 7 -55.58 1.84 25.81
C ILE A 7 -54.09 1.61 25.58
N ASP A 8 -53.68 0.34 25.47
CA ASP A 8 -52.32 -0.06 25.10
C ASP A 8 -52.17 0.00 23.57
N LEU A 9 -51.54 1.08 23.08
CA LEU A 9 -51.20 1.24 21.67
C LEU A 9 -49.91 0.49 21.37
N LYS A 10 -50.02 -0.74 20.88
CA LYS A 10 -48.91 -1.48 20.28
C LYS A 10 -48.50 -0.83 18.95
N ILE A 11 -47.52 0.07 18.99
CA ILE A 11 -46.86 0.57 17.78
C ILE A 11 -45.89 -0.52 17.31
N PRO A 12 -46.09 -1.12 16.12
CA PRO A 12 -45.14 -2.10 15.61
C PRO A 12 -43.80 -1.41 15.33
N ALA A 13 -42.74 -1.90 15.96
CA ALA A 13 -41.39 -1.41 15.71
C ALA A 13 -41.05 -1.58 14.22
N ALA A 14 -40.56 -0.51 13.59
CA ALA A 14 -40.10 -0.59 12.21
C ALA A 14 -38.91 -1.57 12.13
N ALA A 15 -38.95 -2.49 11.16
CA ALA A 15 -37.86 -3.41 10.94
C ALA A 15 -36.56 -2.64 10.63
N TRP A 16 -35.47 -3.00 11.30
CA TRP A 16 -34.21 -2.22 11.35
C TRP A 16 -33.59 -1.94 9.98
N TRP A 17 -33.68 -2.89 9.04
CA TRP A 17 -33.18 -2.76 7.67
C TRP A 17 -33.87 -1.67 6.81
N ARG A 18 -35.03 -1.15 7.25
CA ARG A 18 -35.78 -0.09 6.56
C ARG A 18 -35.33 1.30 7.00
N VAL A 19 -34.52 1.41 8.06
CA VAL A 19 -34.03 2.67 8.61
C VAL A 19 -32.74 3.06 7.87
N PRO A 20 -32.70 4.17 7.11
CA PRO A 20 -31.51 4.54 6.32
C PRO A 20 -30.24 4.68 7.15
N GLN A 21 -30.36 5.18 8.39
CA GLN A 21 -29.23 5.36 9.30
C GLN A 21 -28.52 4.04 9.65
N MET A 22 -29.22 2.90 9.65
CA MET A 22 -28.61 1.60 9.93
C MET A 22 -27.55 1.24 8.87
N TRP A 23 -27.77 1.62 7.62
CA TRP A 23 -26.80 1.39 6.54
C TRP A 23 -25.56 2.26 6.65
N LEU A 24 -25.62 3.42 7.33
CA LEU A 24 -24.40 4.20 7.61
C LEU A 24 -23.52 3.47 8.64
N VAL A 25 -24.14 2.85 9.65
CA VAL A 25 -23.44 2.11 10.70
C VAL A 25 -22.79 0.84 10.17
N VAL A 26 -23.47 0.08 9.30
CA VAL A 26 -22.94 -1.17 8.74
C VAL A 26 -22.13 -0.93 7.46
N GLY A 27 -22.53 0.04 6.65
CA GLY A 27 -21.91 0.35 5.36
C GLY A 27 -20.49 0.87 5.49
N GLY A 28 -20.20 1.71 6.49
CA GLY A 28 -18.83 2.20 6.73
C GLY A 28 -17.84 1.06 6.99
N PRO A 29 -18.07 0.22 8.01
CA PRO A 29 -17.24 -0.97 8.27
C PRO A 29 -17.18 -1.93 7.07
N LEU A 30 -18.33 -2.20 6.42
CA LEU A 30 -18.36 -3.09 5.25
C LEU A 30 -17.51 -2.55 4.09
N ALA A 31 -17.56 -1.24 3.83
CA ALA A 31 -16.74 -0.60 2.80
C ALA A 31 -15.25 -0.74 3.10
N VAL A 32 -14.83 -0.59 4.36
CA VAL A 32 -13.43 -0.78 4.77
C VAL A 32 -12.99 -2.23 4.59
N VAL A 33 -13.84 -3.21 4.94
CA VAL A 33 -13.56 -4.63 4.71
C VAL A 33 -13.40 -4.94 3.22
N ILE A 34 -14.27 -4.39 2.36
CA ILE A 34 -14.14 -4.56 0.91
C ILE A 34 -12.84 -3.91 0.42
N ALA A 35 -12.54 -2.69 0.87
CA ALA A 35 -11.32 -1.98 0.48
C ALA A 35 -10.06 -2.76 0.88
N SER A 36 -10.00 -3.32 2.08
CA SER A 36 -8.84 -4.09 2.54
C SER A 36 -8.64 -5.38 1.73
N LEU A 37 -9.73 -6.07 1.36
CA LEU A 37 -9.67 -7.24 0.48
C LEU A 37 -9.18 -6.87 -0.92
N VAL A 38 -9.66 -5.76 -1.48
CA VAL A 38 -9.19 -5.25 -2.78
C VAL A 38 -7.71 -4.90 -2.72
N THR A 39 -7.26 -4.20 -1.67
CA THR A 39 -5.84 -3.89 -1.49
C THR A 39 -4.99 -5.16 -1.36
N ALA A 40 -5.43 -6.15 -0.59
CA ALA A 40 -4.74 -7.42 -0.45
C ALA A 40 -4.67 -8.17 -1.80
N TRP A 41 -5.75 -8.17 -2.57
CA TRP A 41 -5.79 -8.76 -3.90
C TRP A 41 -4.79 -8.09 -4.85
N ILE A 42 -4.74 -6.76 -4.88
CA ILE A 42 -3.75 -6.01 -5.67
C ILE A 42 -2.33 -6.39 -5.24
N ALA A 43 -2.06 -6.43 -3.94
CA ALA A 43 -0.74 -6.74 -3.42
C ALA A 43 -0.26 -8.15 -3.78
N VAL A 44 -1.16 -9.14 -3.84
CA VAL A 44 -0.79 -10.52 -4.21
C VAL A 44 -0.61 -10.67 -5.72
N HIS A 45 -1.49 -10.09 -6.53
CA HIS A 45 -1.48 -10.30 -7.99
C HIS A 45 -0.52 -9.37 -8.73
N HIS A 46 -0.24 -8.19 -8.18
CA HIS A 46 0.62 -7.18 -8.80
C HIS A 46 1.81 -6.87 -7.90
N ALA A 47 2.32 -7.89 -7.19
CA ALA A 47 3.57 -7.77 -6.46
C ALA A 47 4.70 -7.43 -7.43
N ASP A 48 5.44 -6.36 -7.14
CA ASP A 48 6.64 -6.00 -7.89
C ASP A 48 7.65 -7.17 -7.82
N PRO A 49 8.15 -7.69 -8.95
CA PRO A 49 9.12 -8.77 -8.94
C PRO A 49 10.31 -8.46 -8.03
N VAL A 50 10.62 -9.41 -7.14
CA VAL A 50 11.79 -9.30 -6.28
C VAL A 50 13.05 -9.35 -7.13
N LEU A 51 13.99 -8.44 -6.87
CA LEU A 51 15.27 -8.38 -7.57
C LEU A 51 16.00 -9.73 -7.46
N ASP A 52 16.34 -10.32 -8.60
CA ASP A 52 17.12 -11.55 -8.63
C ASP A 52 18.53 -11.28 -8.08
N LYS A 53 18.83 -11.91 -6.93
CA LYS A 53 20.13 -11.78 -6.27
C LYS A 53 21.27 -12.25 -7.16
N ALA A 54 21.08 -13.31 -7.95
CA ALA A 54 22.12 -13.83 -8.83
C ALA A 54 22.40 -12.85 -9.99
N ALA A 55 21.36 -12.31 -10.62
CA ALA A 55 21.49 -11.27 -11.64
C ALA A 55 22.21 -10.03 -11.07
N PHE A 56 21.76 -9.54 -9.90
CA PHE A 56 22.40 -8.38 -9.25
C PHE A 56 23.88 -8.62 -8.93
N GLN A 57 24.25 -9.80 -8.41
CA GLN A 57 25.66 -10.10 -8.13
C GLN A 57 26.50 -10.19 -9.40
N ARG A 58 25.95 -10.74 -10.49
CA ARG A 58 26.64 -10.78 -11.80
C ARG A 58 26.90 -9.36 -12.32
N ASP A 59 25.89 -8.51 -12.33
CA ASP A 59 26.01 -7.13 -12.82
C ASP A 59 26.99 -6.33 -11.95
N ARG A 60 26.98 -6.56 -10.64
CA ARG A 60 27.94 -5.95 -9.71
C ARG A 60 29.37 -6.43 -9.97
N GLN A 61 29.58 -7.72 -10.22
CA GLN A 61 30.91 -8.24 -10.56
C GLN A 61 31.41 -7.67 -11.89
N ALA A 62 30.54 -7.59 -12.90
CA ALA A 62 30.86 -6.96 -14.18
C ALA A 62 31.24 -5.48 -14.00
N ALA A 63 30.49 -4.73 -13.18
CA ALA A 63 30.83 -3.35 -12.85
C ALA A 63 32.18 -3.21 -12.13
N MET A 64 32.53 -4.15 -11.25
CA MET A 64 33.83 -4.15 -10.54
C MET A 64 35.02 -4.46 -11.44
N ALA A 65 34.81 -5.18 -12.55
CA ALA A 65 35.83 -5.51 -13.54
C ALA A 65 36.13 -4.36 -14.52
N LEU A 66 35.30 -3.31 -14.54
CA LEU A 66 35.57 -2.10 -15.30
C LEU A 66 36.60 -1.21 -14.58
N ASP A 67 37.22 -0.30 -15.32
CA ASP A 67 38.17 0.66 -14.78
C ASP A 67 37.70 2.12 -14.88
N GLY A 68 38.18 2.93 -13.95
CA GLY A 68 37.96 4.38 -13.93
C GLY A 68 36.49 4.78 -13.92
N GLN A 69 36.13 5.70 -14.81
CA GLN A 69 34.81 6.33 -14.84
C GLN A 69 33.70 5.34 -15.23
N ALA A 70 33.99 4.38 -16.11
CA ALA A 70 33.04 3.34 -16.52
C ALA A 70 32.59 2.45 -15.35
N ARG A 71 33.48 2.17 -14.40
CA ARG A 71 33.15 1.47 -13.16
C ARG A 71 32.25 2.30 -12.25
N ALA A 72 32.56 3.59 -12.09
CA ALA A 72 31.77 4.48 -11.25
C ALA A 72 30.32 4.58 -11.77
N ASP A 73 30.14 4.78 -13.07
CA ASP A 73 28.82 4.88 -13.70
C ASP A 73 28.02 3.57 -13.60
N ALA A 74 28.68 2.43 -13.79
CA ALA A 74 28.04 1.11 -13.66
C ALA A 74 27.58 0.84 -12.22
N LEU A 75 28.39 1.21 -11.22
CA LEU A 75 28.04 1.06 -9.81
C LEU A 75 26.92 2.02 -9.37
N ILE A 76 26.84 3.21 -9.95
CA ILE A 76 25.75 4.17 -9.69
C ILE A 76 24.40 3.58 -10.10
N LYS A 77 24.32 2.88 -11.24
CA LYS A 77 23.10 2.24 -11.72
C LYS A 77 22.61 1.09 -10.83
N LEU A 78 23.51 0.49 -10.04
CA LEU A 78 23.21 -0.61 -9.12
C LEU A 78 22.95 -0.14 -7.68
N GLN A 79 22.86 1.18 -7.44
CA GLN A 79 22.66 1.69 -6.08
C GLN A 79 21.27 1.35 -5.54
N PRO A 80 21.16 1.04 -4.22
CA PRO A 80 19.87 0.90 -3.56
C PRO A 80 19.01 2.14 -3.71
N ALA A 81 17.70 1.96 -3.85
CA ALA A 81 16.75 3.06 -4.07
C ALA A 81 16.85 4.19 -3.02
N HIS A 82 17.09 3.84 -1.75
CA HIS A 82 17.29 4.83 -0.68
C HIS A 82 18.56 5.68 -0.85
N GLN A 83 19.63 5.12 -1.41
CA GLN A 83 20.88 5.84 -1.66
C GLN A 83 20.76 6.68 -2.94
N ALA A 84 20.21 6.11 -4.01
CA ALA A 84 20.03 6.78 -5.29
C ALA A 84 19.23 8.09 -5.16
N ARG A 85 18.18 8.12 -4.32
CA ARG A 85 17.36 9.32 -4.09
C ARG A 85 18.18 10.49 -3.52
N ASN A 86 19.13 10.23 -2.63
CA ASN A 86 19.96 11.27 -2.03
C ASN A 86 21.14 11.66 -2.94
N HIS A 87 21.66 10.71 -3.71
CA HIS A 87 22.75 10.95 -4.65
C HIS A 87 22.32 11.69 -5.94
N ALA A 88 21.04 11.62 -6.33
CA ALA A 88 20.52 12.39 -7.47
C ALA A 88 20.60 13.92 -7.26
N ALA A 89 20.59 14.39 -6.01
CA ALA A 89 20.67 15.81 -5.67
C ALA A 89 22.10 16.31 -5.42
N SER A 90 23.10 15.43 -5.41
CA SER A 90 24.50 15.78 -5.12
C SER A 90 25.36 15.68 -6.39
N PRO A 91 26.21 16.67 -6.70
CA PRO A 91 27.13 16.57 -7.83
C PRO A 91 28.10 15.40 -7.62
N VAL A 92 28.25 14.53 -8.63
CA VAL A 92 29.33 13.55 -8.67
C VAL A 92 30.64 14.29 -8.91
N VAL A 93 31.41 14.55 -7.85
CA VAL A 93 32.74 15.13 -7.95
C VAL A 93 33.67 14.07 -8.53
N PRO A 94 34.24 14.27 -9.73
CA PRO A 94 35.28 13.37 -10.23
C PRO A 94 36.42 13.33 -9.22
N LYS A 95 36.86 12.14 -8.82
CA LYS A 95 38.12 12.01 -8.10
C LYS A 95 39.22 12.21 -9.13
N ASP A 96 39.80 13.41 -9.15
CA ASP A 96 41.05 13.66 -9.86
C ASP A 96 42.10 12.65 -9.38
N ARG A 97 42.79 12.03 -10.34
CA ARG A 97 43.86 11.05 -10.11
C ARG A 97 45.11 11.69 -9.53
#